data_AF-A0A7C3DY60-F1
#
_entry.id   AF-A0A7C3DY60-F1
#
_cell.length_a   1.000
_cell.length_b   1.000
_cell.length_c   1.000
_cell.angle_alpha   90.00
_cell.angle_beta   90.00
_cell.angle_gamma   90.00
#
_symmetry.space_group_name_H-M   'P 1'
#
loop_
_entity.id
_entity.type
_entity.pdbx_description
1 polymer ?
#
loop_
_entity_poly.entity_id
_entity_poly.type
_entity_poly.pdbx_seq_one_letter_code
_entity_poly.pdbx_strand_id
1 'polypeptide(L)'
;MREAGEDLHFALFTFDGKITAEESYKRLPGAWDKLRRKIERHAAKSGTKFEYATFVESQKRGHAHLHVISNLPATKTQAKEWAKSAGFGLFADWQEIRTEGAVAWYISKYCSKPSQKQGMPKGFRRVRLSQGWPKIQLDVERSQGQAIIMKAGESALEFAFRCKSAFPGLDFDEIFEEVHDALFRSKQHVG
;
A
#
# COMPACT_ATOMS: atom_id res chain seq x y z
N MET A 1 14.19 -3.43 -19.10
CA MET A 1 14.14 -3.54 -17.62
C MET A 1 13.32 -2.34 -17.20
N ARG A 2 12.15 -2.52 -16.57
CA ARG A 2 11.28 -1.38 -16.19
C ARG A 2 11.98 -0.57 -15.10
N GLU A 3 12.08 0.74 -15.25
CA GLU A 3 12.66 1.60 -14.21
C GLU A 3 11.76 1.55 -12.97
N ALA A 4 12.35 1.53 -11.78
CA ALA A 4 11.57 1.66 -10.56
C ALA A 4 10.86 3.03 -10.59
N GLY A 5 9.56 3.05 -10.27
CA GLY A 5 8.73 4.25 -10.41
C GLY A 5 7.78 4.29 -11.62
N GLU A 6 7.78 3.31 -12.53
CA GLU A 6 6.74 3.22 -13.57
C GLU A 6 5.34 3.01 -12.95
N ASP A 7 4.48 4.04 -13.07
CA ASP A 7 3.03 4.10 -12.83
C ASP A 7 2.49 3.19 -11.72
N LEU A 8 3.04 3.34 -10.51
CA LEU A 8 2.49 2.66 -9.35
C LEU A 8 1.22 3.36 -8.87
N HIS A 9 0.28 2.57 -8.40
CA HIS A 9 -1.01 3.05 -7.95
C HIS A 9 -1.34 2.49 -6.58
N PHE A 10 -1.81 3.36 -5.72
CA PHE A 10 -2.34 3.05 -4.42
C PHE A 10 -3.86 2.89 -4.50
N ALA A 11 -4.38 1.82 -3.93
CA ALA A 11 -5.79 1.60 -3.76
C ALA A 11 -6.14 1.16 -2.34
N LEU A 12 -7.35 1.50 -1.91
CA LEU A 12 -7.83 1.23 -0.57
C LEU A 12 -9.23 0.64 -0.58
N PHE A 13 -9.38 -0.56 -0.03
CA PHE A 13 -10.65 -1.27 0.02
C PHE A 13 -11.11 -1.50 1.45
N THR A 14 -12.38 -1.15 1.72
CA THR A 14 -13.04 -1.36 3.02
C THR A 14 -14.39 -2.01 2.82
N PHE A 15 -14.82 -2.83 3.79
CA PHE A 15 -16.20 -3.27 3.93
C PHE A 15 -17.18 -2.12 4.28
N ASP A 16 -18.44 -2.21 3.88
CA ASP A 16 -19.48 -1.16 4.05
C ASP A 16 -19.97 -0.95 5.50
N GLY A 17 -19.25 -1.47 6.51
CA GLY A 17 -19.54 -1.28 7.92
C GLY A 17 -20.76 -2.03 8.46
N LYS A 18 -21.51 -2.75 7.61
CA LYS A 18 -22.69 -3.55 8.02
C LYS A 18 -22.32 -4.88 8.67
N ILE A 19 -21.05 -5.27 8.58
CA ILE A 19 -20.52 -6.48 9.19
C ILE A 19 -19.70 -6.13 10.43
N THR A 20 -19.49 -7.10 11.31
CA THR A 20 -18.62 -6.91 12.48
C THR A 20 -17.14 -6.84 12.06
N ALA A 21 -16.28 -6.35 12.97
CA ALA A 21 -14.83 -6.34 12.73
C ALA A 21 -14.30 -7.77 12.47
N GLU A 22 -14.69 -8.74 13.28
CA GLU A 22 -14.32 -10.15 13.11
C GLU A 22 -14.74 -10.69 11.73
N GLU A 23 -16.00 -10.47 11.35
CA GLU A 23 -16.54 -10.92 10.08
C GLU A 23 -15.81 -10.27 8.90
N SER A 24 -15.34 -9.03 9.04
CA SER A 24 -14.55 -8.35 8.01
C SER A 24 -13.21 -9.06 7.75
N TYR A 25 -12.50 -9.53 8.77
CA TYR A 25 -11.27 -10.32 8.59
C TYR A 25 -11.56 -11.69 8.01
N LYS A 26 -12.65 -12.34 8.43
CA LYS A 26 -13.07 -13.63 7.89
C LYS A 26 -13.40 -13.55 6.39
N ARG A 27 -14.08 -12.49 5.95
CA ARG A 27 -14.45 -12.27 4.54
C ARG A 27 -13.30 -11.78 3.67
N LEU A 28 -12.33 -11.08 4.26
CA LEU A 28 -11.27 -10.40 3.51
C LEU A 28 -10.53 -11.29 2.51
N PRO A 29 -10.07 -12.52 2.84
CA PRO A 29 -9.35 -13.35 1.89
C PRO A 29 -10.18 -13.70 0.64
N GLY A 30 -11.46 -14.03 0.82
CA GLY A 30 -12.36 -14.35 -0.28
C GLY A 30 -12.72 -13.13 -1.13
N ALA A 31 -12.97 -11.99 -0.49
CA ALA A 31 -13.20 -10.72 -1.18
C ALA A 31 -11.96 -10.29 -1.98
N TRP A 32 -10.77 -10.42 -1.40
CA TRP A 32 -9.51 -10.15 -2.08
C TRP A 32 -9.30 -11.06 -3.28
N ASP A 33 -9.53 -12.37 -3.16
CA ASP A 33 -9.35 -13.30 -4.29
C ASP A 33 -10.27 -12.95 -5.47
N LYS A 34 -11.53 -12.61 -5.18
CA LYS A 34 -12.49 -12.15 -6.21
C LYS A 34 -12.04 -10.86 -6.89
N LEU A 35 -11.60 -9.89 -6.09
CA LEU A 35 -11.10 -8.60 -6.58
C LEU A 35 -9.86 -8.79 -7.46
N ARG A 36 -8.83 -9.47 -6.92
CA ARG A 36 -7.58 -9.78 -7.60
C ARG A 36 -7.82 -10.43 -8.95
N ARG A 37 -8.62 -11.51 -9.01
CA ARG A 37 -8.93 -12.19 -10.28
C ARG A 37 -9.62 -11.28 -11.29
N LYS A 38 -10.46 -10.34 -10.84
CA LYS A 38 -11.12 -9.37 -11.73
C LYS A 38 -10.12 -8.39 -12.31
N ILE A 39 -9.20 -7.88 -11.48
CA ILE A 39 -8.13 -6.98 -11.90
C ILE A 39 -7.16 -7.70 -12.84
N GLU A 40 -6.76 -8.94 -12.52
CA GLU A 40 -5.90 -9.78 -13.37
C GLU A 40 -6.50 -10.00 -14.75
N ARG A 41 -7.81 -10.30 -14.84
CA ARG A 41 -8.50 -10.43 -16.13
C ARG A 41 -8.52 -9.11 -16.91
N HIS A 42 -8.63 -7.97 -16.23
CA HIS A 42 -8.56 -6.67 -16.88
C HIS A 42 -7.15 -6.39 -17.42
N ALA A 43 -6.13 -6.60 -16.59
CA ALA A 43 -4.72 -6.43 -16.96
C ALA A 43 -4.36 -7.34 -18.16
N ALA A 44 -4.81 -8.60 -18.15
CA ALA A 44 -4.56 -9.52 -19.26
C ALA A 44 -5.16 -9.01 -20.59
N LYS A 45 -6.33 -8.35 -20.56
CA LYS A 45 -6.93 -7.74 -21.75
C LYS A 45 -6.15 -6.54 -22.27
N SER A 46 -5.42 -5.82 -21.41
CA SER A 46 -4.53 -4.72 -21.78
C SER A 46 -3.08 -5.17 -22.04
N GLY A 47 -2.82 -6.48 -22.16
CA GLY A 47 -1.48 -7.01 -22.39
C GLY A 47 -0.51 -6.80 -21.21
N THR A 48 -1.03 -6.48 -20.03
CA THR A 48 -0.23 -6.20 -18.83
C THR A 48 -0.42 -7.30 -17.80
N LYS A 49 0.65 -7.61 -17.05
CA LYS A 49 0.56 -8.50 -15.88
C LYS A 49 0.24 -7.67 -14.64
N PHE A 50 -0.78 -8.08 -13.87
CA PHE A 50 -1.09 -7.43 -12.60
C PHE A 50 -0.10 -7.86 -11.52
N GLU A 51 0.69 -6.91 -11.03
CA GLU A 51 1.62 -7.08 -9.93
C GLU A 51 1.19 -6.16 -8.77
N TYR A 52 1.26 -6.67 -7.55
CA TYR A 52 0.76 -5.95 -6.38
C TYR A 52 1.53 -6.28 -5.08
N ALA A 53 1.48 -5.33 -4.15
CA ALA A 53 1.67 -5.54 -2.72
C ALA A 53 0.40 -5.14 -1.98
N THR A 54 -0.04 -5.97 -1.03
CA THR A 54 -1.20 -5.65 -0.18
C THR A 54 -0.83 -5.63 1.29
N PHE A 55 -1.46 -4.71 2.03
CA PHE A 55 -1.28 -4.54 3.47
C PHE A 55 -2.65 -4.47 4.14
N VAL A 56 -2.84 -5.27 5.18
CA VAL A 56 -4.06 -5.25 5.97
C VAL A 56 -3.83 -4.47 7.26
N GLU A 57 -4.66 -3.45 7.45
CA GLU A 57 -4.71 -2.60 8.64
C GLU A 57 -6.07 -2.74 9.33
N SER A 58 -6.10 -2.61 10.66
CA SER A 58 -7.35 -2.41 11.40
C SER A 58 -7.75 -0.94 11.38
N GLN A 59 -8.97 -0.65 10.93
CA GLN A 59 -9.55 0.70 11.01
C GLN A 59 -9.75 1.13 12.47
N LYS A 60 -10.07 2.41 12.69
CA LYS A 60 -10.43 2.92 14.04
C LYS A 60 -11.57 2.12 14.69
N ARG A 61 -12.48 1.57 13.89
CA ARG A 61 -13.63 0.74 14.34
C ARG A 61 -13.33 -0.76 14.43
N GLY A 62 -12.09 -1.17 14.15
CA GLY A 62 -11.65 -2.57 14.20
C GLY A 62 -11.73 -3.33 12.86
N HIS A 63 -12.54 -2.86 11.91
CA HIS A 63 -12.72 -3.54 10.61
C HIS A 63 -11.43 -3.62 9.80
N ALA A 64 -11.33 -4.68 9.00
CA ALA A 64 -10.24 -4.88 8.07
C ALA A 64 -10.24 -3.82 6.96
N HIS A 65 -9.06 -3.23 6.75
CA HIS A 65 -8.77 -2.25 5.72
C HIS A 65 -7.66 -2.81 4.82
N LEU A 66 -7.92 -2.93 3.53
CA LEU A 66 -6.96 -3.48 2.58
C LEU A 66 -6.36 -2.36 1.73
N HIS A 67 -5.09 -2.10 1.97
CA HIS A 67 -4.25 -1.25 1.14
C HIS A 67 -3.63 -2.10 0.03
N VAL A 68 -3.57 -1.57 -1.19
CA VAL A 68 -3.00 -2.22 -2.36
C VAL A 68 -2.09 -1.22 -3.06
N ILE A 69 -0.86 -1.62 -3.35
CA ILE A 69 0.01 -0.93 -4.28
C ILE A 69 0.10 -1.83 -5.51
N SER A 70 -0.08 -1.29 -6.71
CA SER A 70 -0.04 -2.09 -7.94
C SER A 70 0.49 -1.32 -9.13
N ASN A 71 0.89 -2.05 -10.18
CA ASN A 71 1.38 -1.51 -11.44
C ASN A 71 0.27 -1.23 -12.48
N LEU A 72 -1.00 -1.26 -12.06
CA LEU A 72 -2.12 -1.16 -12.98
C LEU A 72 -2.90 0.15 -12.72
N PRO A 73 -3.04 1.04 -13.70
CA PRO A 73 -3.92 2.18 -13.56
C PRO A 73 -5.38 1.73 -13.55
N ALA A 74 -6.20 2.41 -12.76
CA ALA A 74 -7.64 2.29 -12.81
C ALA A 74 -8.30 3.61 -12.43
N THR A 75 -9.44 3.91 -13.06
CA THR A 75 -10.26 5.05 -12.64
C THR A 75 -10.94 4.74 -11.31
N LYS A 76 -11.29 5.78 -10.53
CA LYS A 76 -12.06 5.62 -9.29
C LYS A 76 -13.38 4.87 -9.52
N THR A 77 -14.06 5.13 -10.64
CA THR A 77 -15.31 4.46 -11.01
C THR A 77 -15.09 2.95 -11.20
N GLN A 78 -14.09 2.59 -11.99
CA GLN A 78 -13.73 1.20 -12.24
C GLN A 78 -13.31 0.46 -10.97
N ALA A 79 -12.50 1.09 -10.13
CA ALA A 79 -12.08 0.54 -8.84
C ALA A 79 -13.29 0.28 -7.91
N LYS A 80 -14.25 1.21 -7.85
CA LYS A 80 -15.50 1.06 -7.09
C LYS A 80 -16.35 -0.10 -7.61
N GLU A 81 -16.49 -0.25 -8.92
CA GLU A 81 -17.22 -1.37 -9.53
C GLU A 81 -16.57 -2.71 -9.22
N TRP A 82 -15.24 -2.78 -9.27
CA TRP A 82 -14.49 -3.96 -8.88
C TRP A 82 -14.70 -4.30 -7.40
N ALA A 83 -14.54 -3.31 -6.51
CA ALA A 83 -14.74 -3.45 -5.07
C ALA A 83 -16.16 -3.93 -4.72
N LYS A 84 -17.19 -3.31 -5.32
CA LYS A 84 -18.59 -3.69 -5.13
C LYS A 84 -18.83 -5.13 -5.55
N SER A 85 -18.35 -5.53 -6.72
CA SER A 85 -18.51 -6.90 -7.23
C SER A 85 -17.75 -7.95 -6.41
N ALA A 86 -16.69 -7.55 -5.73
CA ALA A 86 -15.88 -8.41 -4.87
C ALA A 86 -16.43 -8.52 -3.43
N GLY A 87 -17.38 -7.66 -3.05
CA GLY A 87 -18.02 -7.66 -1.73
C GLY A 87 -17.38 -6.72 -0.70
N PHE A 88 -16.50 -5.81 -1.12
CA PHE A 88 -15.99 -4.73 -0.26
C PHE A 88 -17.05 -3.62 -0.06
N GLY A 89 -17.91 -3.35 -1.05
CA GLY A 89 -18.91 -2.27 -0.94
C GLY A 89 -18.45 -1.00 -1.65
N LEU A 90 -18.57 0.18 -1.01
CA LEU A 90 -18.49 1.48 -1.70
C LEU A 90 -17.18 2.27 -1.57
N PHE A 91 -16.19 1.76 -0.85
CA PHE A 91 -14.94 2.50 -0.66
C PHE A 91 -13.79 1.86 -1.42
N ALA A 92 -13.50 2.43 -2.59
CA ALA A 92 -12.27 2.25 -3.34
C ALA A 92 -11.77 3.66 -3.69
N ASP A 93 -10.64 4.06 -3.10
CA ASP A 93 -9.83 5.13 -3.66
C ASP A 93 -8.75 4.48 -4.53
N TRP A 94 -8.40 5.09 -5.65
CA TRP A 94 -7.34 4.64 -6.54
C TRP A 94 -6.57 5.88 -6.98
N GLN A 95 -5.31 5.96 -6.57
CA GLN A 95 -4.47 7.14 -6.70
C GLN A 95 -3.13 6.74 -7.30
N GLU A 96 -2.63 7.55 -8.21
CA GLU A 96 -1.27 7.44 -8.73
C GLU A 96 -0.26 7.75 -7.61
N ILE A 97 0.83 6.97 -7.55
CA ILE A 97 1.99 7.22 -6.71
C ILE A 97 3.10 7.71 -7.63
N ARG A 98 3.42 9.00 -7.51
CA ARG A 98 4.29 9.69 -8.47
C ARG A 98 5.79 9.51 -8.21
N THR A 99 6.15 9.04 -7.02
CA THR A 99 7.54 9.06 -6.57
C THR A 99 7.88 7.78 -5.82
N GLU A 100 9.11 7.29 -5.98
CA GLU A 100 9.59 6.08 -5.30
C GLU A 100 9.60 6.27 -3.77
N GLY A 101 9.97 7.47 -3.31
CA GLY A 101 9.94 7.84 -1.90
C GLY A 101 8.55 7.69 -1.29
N ALA A 102 7.49 8.05 -2.03
CA ALA A 102 6.12 7.86 -1.59
C ALA A 102 5.75 6.36 -1.45
N VAL A 103 6.23 5.50 -2.35
CA VAL A 103 6.03 4.04 -2.26
C VAL A 103 6.71 3.48 -1.00
N ALA A 104 7.99 3.80 -0.81
CA ALA A 104 8.77 3.34 0.33
C ALA A 104 8.16 3.80 1.66
N TRP A 105 7.69 5.06 1.71
CA TRP A 105 6.98 5.59 2.85
C TRP A 105 5.66 4.87 3.10
N TYR A 106 4.85 4.62 2.07
CA TYR A 106 3.58 3.91 2.21
C TYR A 106 3.76 2.50 2.76
N ILE A 107 4.72 1.75 2.21
CA ILE A 107 5.06 0.41 2.69
C ILE A 107 5.51 0.50 4.16
N SER A 108 6.44 1.40 4.47
CA SER A 108 6.97 1.59 5.84
C SER A 108 5.87 1.95 6.83
N LYS A 109 4.96 2.86 6.46
CA LYS A 109 3.82 3.29 7.26
C LYS A 109 2.89 2.13 7.61
N TYR A 110 2.55 1.25 6.66
CA TYR A 110 1.61 0.16 6.93
C TYR A 110 2.26 -1.06 7.58
N CYS A 111 3.55 -1.31 7.31
CA CYS A 111 4.34 -2.33 8.00
C CYS A 111 4.52 -2.00 9.49
N SER A 112 4.83 -0.74 9.80
CA SER A 112 5.13 -0.29 11.17
C SER A 112 3.91 -0.12 12.06
N LYS A 113 2.70 0.01 11.50
CA LYS A 113 1.49 0.08 12.32
C LYS A 113 1.34 -1.21 13.14
N PRO A 114 1.10 -1.09 14.47
CA PRO A 114 0.97 -2.25 15.34
C PRO A 114 -0.14 -3.17 14.84
N SER A 115 0.17 -4.46 14.73
CA SER A 115 -0.75 -5.50 14.23
C SER A 115 -1.97 -5.70 15.12
N GLN A 116 -1.86 -5.37 16.40
CA GLN A 116 -2.83 -5.68 17.44
C GLN A 116 -3.69 -4.48 17.86
N LYS A 117 -4.34 -3.82 16.90
CA LYS A 117 -5.56 -3.09 17.25
C LYS A 117 -6.72 -4.08 17.38
N GLN A 118 -7.77 -3.67 18.09
CA GLN A 118 -9.01 -4.43 18.30
C GLN A 118 -9.47 -5.09 16.98
N GLY A 119 -9.72 -6.41 17.04
CA GLY A 119 -10.41 -7.15 15.98
C GLY A 119 -9.56 -7.95 14.99
N MET A 120 -8.24 -7.73 14.85
CA MET A 120 -7.42 -8.56 13.94
C MET A 120 -7.14 -9.94 14.56
N PRO A 121 -7.50 -11.06 13.89
CA PRO A 121 -7.25 -12.40 14.43
C PRO A 121 -5.77 -12.71 14.58
N LYS A 122 -5.41 -13.49 15.61
CA LYS A 122 -4.04 -14.00 15.78
C LYS A 122 -3.62 -14.81 14.56
N GLY A 123 -2.43 -14.55 14.03
CA GLY A 123 -1.89 -15.24 12.85
C GLY A 123 -2.47 -14.77 11.51
N PHE A 124 -3.31 -13.73 11.49
CA PHE A 124 -3.84 -13.21 10.23
C PHE A 124 -2.72 -12.66 9.34
N ARG A 125 -2.64 -13.15 8.09
CA ARG A 125 -1.63 -12.68 7.13
C ARG A 125 -1.91 -11.23 6.73
N ARG A 126 -1.04 -10.31 7.17
CA ARG A 126 -1.15 -8.87 6.90
C ARG A 126 -0.63 -8.48 5.54
N VAL A 127 0.45 -9.10 5.09
CA VAL A 127 1.14 -8.74 3.84
C VAL A 127 1.01 -9.86 2.82
N ARG A 128 0.62 -9.52 1.59
CA ARG A 128 0.61 -10.43 0.44
C ARG A 128 1.23 -9.72 -0.75
N LEU A 129 2.08 -10.43 -1.49
CA LEU A 129 2.73 -9.95 -2.70
C LEU A 129 2.32 -10.85 -3.86
N SER A 130 2.26 -10.29 -5.07
CA SER A 130 2.26 -11.08 -6.30
C SER A 130 3.66 -11.68 -6.55
N GLN A 131 3.75 -12.69 -7.42
CA GLN A 131 5.02 -13.38 -7.68
C GLN A 131 6.07 -12.52 -8.40
N GLY A 132 5.63 -11.59 -9.26
CA GLY A 132 6.52 -10.68 -9.97
C GLY A 132 6.56 -9.29 -9.34
N TRP A 133 6.09 -9.13 -8.09
CA TRP A 133 6.33 -7.89 -7.35
C TRP A 133 7.85 -7.65 -7.29
N PRO A 134 8.34 -6.41 -7.53
CA PRO A 134 9.76 -6.13 -7.55
C PRO A 134 10.42 -6.69 -6.30
N LYS A 135 11.29 -7.68 -6.52
CA LYS A 135 12.18 -8.14 -5.48
C LYS A 135 13.24 -7.07 -5.39
N ILE A 136 13.42 -6.51 -4.20
CA ILE A 136 14.59 -5.67 -3.95
C ILE A 136 15.79 -6.56 -4.28
N GLN A 137 16.43 -6.29 -5.42
CA GLN A 137 17.79 -6.73 -5.62
C GLN A 137 18.57 -5.89 -4.63
N LEU A 138 18.84 -6.47 -3.46
CA LEU A 138 19.79 -5.88 -2.54
C LEU A 138 21.08 -5.87 -3.31
N ASP A 139 21.43 -4.70 -3.83
CA ASP A 139 22.75 -4.46 -4.38
C ASP A 139 23.68 -4.49 -3.16
N VAL A 140 24.11 -5.70 -2.79
CA VAL A 140 24.81 -5.99 -1.54
C VAL A 140 26.12 -5.19 -1.48
N GLU A 141 26.66 -4.84 -2.65
CA GLU A 141 27.84 -3.99 -2.81
C GLU A 141 27.56 -2.51 -2.50
N ARG A 142 26.39 -1.96 -2.89
CA ARG A 142 26.03 -0.55 -2.59
C ARG A 142 25.41 -0.34 -1.21
N SER A 143 24.74 -1.35 -0.66
CA SER A 143 23.98 -1.22 0.59
C SER A 143 24.76 -1.62 1.86
N GLN A 144 26.01 -2.07 1.73
CA GLN A 144 26.79 -2.67 2.84
C GLN A 144 25.97 -3.65 3.72
N GLY A 145 24.94 -4.30 3.13
CA GLY A 145 24.08 -5.25 3.85
C GLY A 145 23.14 -4.66 4.92
N GLN A 146 22.93 -3.34 5.01
CA GLN A 146 22.01 -2.78 6.03
C GLN A 146 20.62 -2.48 5.46
N ALA A 147 19.66 -3.36 5.74
CA ALA A 147 18.25 -3.01 5.66
C ALA A 147 17.89 -2.08 6.83
N ILE A 148 17.51 -0.84 6.54
CA ILE A 148 17.09 0.13 7.55
C ILE A 148 15.61 -0.05 7.82
N ILE A 149 15.30 -0.81 8.87
CA ILE A 149 13.92 -1.01 9.34
C ILE A 149 13.64 0.02 10.44
N MET A 150 12.46 0.64 10.42
CA MET A 150 12.03 1.57 11.48
C MET A 150 12.01 0.86 12.83
N LYS A 151 12.68 1.45 13.83
CA LYS A 151 12.77 0.89 15.18
C LYS A 151 11.46 1.12 15.94
N ALA A 152 11.16 0.24 16.89
CA ALA A 152 10.00 0.43 17.76
C ALA A 152 10.13 1.75 18.53
N GLY A 153 9.10 2.59 18.50
CA GLY A 153 9.10 3.92 19.14
C GLY A 153 9.78 5.03 18.33
N GLU A 154 10.42 4.71 17.20
CA GLU A 154 11.00 5.70 16.30
C GLU A 154 9.87 6.43 15.55
N SER A 155 9.92 7.76 15.55
CA SER A 155 9.04 8.59 14.74
C SER A 155 9.41 8.47 13.26
N ALA A 156 8.45 8.78 12.38
CA ALA A 156 8.71 8.77 10.94
C ALA A 156 9.83 9.75 10.54
N LEU A 157 9.98 10.86 11.28
CA LEU A 157 11.02 11.85 11.05
C LEU A 157 12.40 11.31 11.45
N GLU A 158 12.52 10.69 12.63
CA GLU A 158 13.76 10.04 13.08
C GLU A 158 14.17 8.90 12.14
N PHE A 159 13.20 8.13 11.65
CA PHE A 159 13.44 7.10 10.64
C PHE A 159 13.96 7.70 9.34
N ALA A 160 13.32 8.77 8.85
CA ALA A 160 13.75 9.47 7.64
C ALA A 160 15.18 10.03 7.79
N PHE A 161 15.51 10.64 8.93
CA PHE A 161 16.87 11.11 9.21
C PHE A 161 17.90 9.98 9.24
N ARG A 162 17.53 8.82 9.80
CA ARG A 162 18.41 7.64 9.81
C ARG A 162 18.61 7.08 8.40
N CYS A 163 17.56 7.07 7.58
CA CYS A 163 17.68 6.74 6.17
C CYS A 163 18.58 7.75 5.41
N LYS A 164 18.44 9.07 5.65
CA LYS A 164 19.32 10.11 5.10
C LYS A 164 20.78 9.90 5.48
N SER A 165 21.01 9.59 6.75
CA SER A 165 22.36 9.37 7.28
C SER A 165 23.04 8.14 6.68
N ALA A 166 22.28 7.08 6.44
CA ALA A 166 22.80 5.83 5.88
C ALA A 166 22.83 5.80 4.35
N PHE A 167 22.09 6.70 3.69
CA PHE A 167 22.09 6.88 2.25
C PHE A 167 22.36 8.36 1.91
N PRO A 168 23.60 8.85 2.10
CA PRO A 168 23.93 10.27 1.94
C PRO A 168 23.78 10.80 0.50
N GLY A 169 23.62 9.91 -0.49
CA GLY A 169 23.32 10.27 -1.88
C GLY A 169 21.83 10.33 -2.24
N LEU A 170 20.94 9.98 -1.31
CA LEU A 170 19.50 10.21 -1.48
C LEU A 170 19.20 11.65 -1.06
N ASP A 171 18.65 12.44 -1.99
CA ASP A 171 18.15 13.77 -1.67
C ASP A 171 16.85 13.65 -0.88
N PHE A 172 16.99 13.57 0.43
CA PHE A 172 15.85 13.50 1.34
C PHE A 172 15.07 14.82 1.39
N ASP A 173 15.66 15.94 1.00
CA ASP A 173 14.95 17.23 1.04
C ASP A 173 13.91 17.27 -0.10
N GLU A 174 14.25 16.71 -1.27
CA GLU A 174 13.30 16.46 -2.37
C GLU A 174 12.19 15.47 -1.96
N ILE A 175 12.54 14.32 -1.37
CA ILE A 175 11.56 13.33 -0.89
C ILE A 175 10.66 13.90 0.21
N PHE A 176 11.21 14.73 1.10
CA PHE A 176 10.45 15.30 2.22
C PHE A 176 9.52 16.39 1.74
N GLU A 177 9.95 17.28 0.83
CA GLU A 177 9.07 18.27 0.21
C GLU A 177 7.99 17.61 -0.64
N GLU A 178 8.31 16.57 -1.42
CA GLU A 178 7.32 15.84 -2.21
C GLU A 178 6.29 15.08 -1.37
N VAL A 179 6.75 14.41 -0.30
CA VAL A 179 5.88 13.72 0.65
C VAL A 179 5.04 14.75 1.40
N HIS A 180 5.62 15.89 1.79
CA HIS A 180 4.90 17.00 2.41
C HIS A 180 3.82 17.55 1.45
N ASP A 181 4.17 17.89 0.21
CA ASP A 181 3.22 18.42 -0.79
C ASP A 181 2.12 17.43 -1.14
N ALA A 182 2.43 16.13 -1.29
CA ALA A 182 1.44 15.08 -1.49
C ALA A 182 0.46 14.97 -0.30
N LEU A 183 0.94 15.19 0.93
CA LEU A 183 0.14 15.13 2.14
C LEU A 183 -0.69 16.40 2.38
N PHE A 184 -0.20 17.57 1.99
CA PHE A 184 -0.82 18.86 2.32
C PHE A 184 -1.63 19.50 1.18
N ARG A 185 -1.41 19.18 -0.10
CA ARG A 185 -2.30 19.60 -1.19
C ARG A 185 -3.67 18.89 -1.15
N SER A 186 -3.74 17.65 -0.67
CA SER A 186 -5.01 16.92 -0.53
C SER A 186 -6.00 17.55 0.49
N LYS A 187 -5.54 18.49 1.32
CA LYS A 187 -6.37 19.22 2.28
C LYS A 187 -6.91 20.56 1.75
N GLN A 188 -6.44 21.03 0.59
CA GLN A 188 -6.80 22.35 0.05
C GLN A 188 -7.92 22.32 -1.02
N HIS A 189 -8.53 21.17 -1.32
CA HIS A 189 -9.66 21.06 -2.28
C HIS A 189 -10.93 20.47 -1.65
N VAL A 190 -11.17 20.77 -0.37
CA VAL A 190 -12.49 20.65 0.25
C VAL A 190 -12.90 22.05 0.70
N GLY A 191 -13.27 22.86 -0.29
CA GLY A 191 -14.03 24.11 -0.14
C GLY A 191 -15.31 23.97 -0.92
#